data_AF-A0A0H1REE2-F1
#
_entry.id   AF-A0A0H1REE2-F1
#
_cell.length_a   1.000
_cell.length_b   1.000
_cell.length_c   1.000
_cell.angle_alpha   90.00
_cell.angle_beta   90.00
_cell.angle_gamma   90.00
#
_symmetry.space_group_name_H-M   'P 1'
#
loop_
_entity.id
_entity.type
_entity.pdbx_description
1 polymer ?
#
loop_
_entity_poly.entity_id
_entity_poly.type
_entity_poly.pdbx_seq_one_letter_code
_entity_poly.pdbx_strand_id
1 'polypeptide(L)'
;MPRRGNGWNTTSPDLAVLDIMIKDGASLDVAPELKRRGIPLAFYSSLPPKAGRPPELRDAPWLEKPVSRETPAQALYRLLEPAPRPS
;
A
#
# COMPACT_ATOMS: atom_id res chain seq x y z
N MET A 1 35.53 2.16 -16.99
CA MET A 1 34.13 2.50 -17.36
C MET A 1 33.21 1.97 -16.27
N PRO A 2 32.51 2.80 -15.46
CA PRO A 2 31.56 2.28 -14.50
C PRO A 2 30.24 1.93 -15.21
N ARG A 3 29.67 0.78 -14.84
CA ARG A 3 28.39 0.28 -15.36
C ARG A 3 27.29 1.21 -14.84
N ARG A 4 26.41 1.69 -15.73
CA ARG A 4 25.19 2.42 -15.35
C ARG A 4 24.35 1.49 -14.47
N GLY A 5 24.33 1.75 -13.17
CA GLY A 5 23.38 1.12 -12.26
C GLY A 5 21.97 1.54 -12.69
N ASN A 6 21.24 0.59 -13.27
CA ASN A 6 19.80 0.63 -13.41
C ASN A 6 19.22 0.85 -11.99
N GLY A 7 18.69 2.05 -11.74
CA GLY A 7 18.39 2.62 -10.41
C GLY A 7 17.27 1.96 -9.62
N TRP A 8 17.29 0.65 -9.49
CA TRP A 8 16.47 -0.11 -8.57
C TRP A 8 17.22 -0.16 -7.24
N ASN A 9 16.90 0.77 -6.35
CA ASN A 9 17.39 0.70 -4.98
C ASN A 9 16.69 -0.48 -4.27
N THR A 10 17.47 -1.44 -3.75
CA THR A 10 16.97 -2.65 -3.08
C THR A 10 16.41 -2.38 -1.67
N THR A 11 16.25 -1.11 -1.30
CA THR A 11 15.69 -0.71 -0.01
C THR A 11 14.21 -1.08 0.06
N SER A 12 13.84 -1.85 1.07
CA SER A 12 12.45 -2.13 1.40
C SER A 12 11.73 -0.83 1.77
N PRO A 13 10.56 -0.53 1.18
CA PRO A 13 9.84 0.69 1.51
C PRO A 13 9.30 0.61 2.95
N ASP A 14 9.29 1.75 3.66
CA ASP A 14 8.70 1.86 4.99
C ASP A 14 7.16 1.74 4.97
N LEU A 15 6.55 1.99 3.81
CA LEU A 15 5.12 1.86 3.55
C LEU A 15 4.83 1.78 2.04
N ALA A 16 3.72 1.15 1.65
CA ALA A 16 3.28 1.06 0.26
C ALA A 16 1.87 1.65 0.01
N VAL A 17 1.68 2.31 -1.13
CA VAL A 17 0.35 2.62 -1.68
C VAL A 17 0.19 1.82 -2.96
N LEU A 18 -0.83 0.97 -3.01
CA LEU A 18 -1.03 0.02 -4.09
C LEU A 18 -2.25 0.42 -4.93
N ASP A 19 -2.01 0.88 -6.17
CA ASP A 19 -3.09 1.09 -7.14
C ASP A 19 -3.58 -0.25 -7.66
N ILE A 20 -4.82 -0.61 -7.36
CA ILE A 20 -5.37 -1.94 -7.68
C ILE A 20 -5.57 -2.11 -9.18
N MET A 21 -5.93 -1.03 -9.87
CA MET A 21 -6.24 -1.05 -11.29
C MET A 21 -5.02 -0.56 -12.07
N ILE A 22 -4.12 -1.47 -12.42
CA ILE A 22 -3.00 -1.19 -13.33
C ILE A 22 -3.31 -1.77 -14.71
N LYS A 23 -2.64 -1.22 -15.74
CA LYS A 23 -2.84 -1.63 -17.14
C LYS A 23 -2.58 -3.12 -17.35
N ASP A 24 -1.68 -3.70 -16.57
CA ASP A 24 -1.19 -5.08 -16.71
C ASP A 24 -1.95 -6.10 -15.85
N GLY A 25 -3.02 -5.70 -15.16
CA GLY A 25 -3.85 -6.58 -14.33
C GLY A 25 -4.16 -6.00 -12.95
N ALA A 26 -4.71 -6.80 -12.04
CA ALA A 26 -4.89 -6.37 -10.65
C ALA A 26 -3.56 -6.48 -9.90
N SER A 27 -3.10 -5.41 -9.27
CA SER A 27 -1.83 -5.43 -8.51
C SER A 27 -1.93 -6.15 -7.14
N LEU A 28 -3.06 -6.81 -6.87
CA LEU A 28 -3.40 -7.41 -5.59
C LEU A 28 -2.43 -8.51 -5.16
N ASP A 29 -1.76 -9.18 -6.10
CA ASP A 29 -0.82 -10.27 -5.82
C ASP A 29 0.45 -9.79 -5.10
N VAL A 30 0.73 -8.48 -5.12
CA VAL A 30 1.86 -7.88 -4.40
C VAL A 30 1.54 -7.66 -2.92
N ALA A 31 0.25 -7.54 -2.56
CA ALA A 31 -0.17 -7.21 -1.19
C ALA A 31 0.19 -8.28 -0.14
N PRO A 32 0.04 -9.60 -0.40
CA PRO A 32 0.50 -10.63 0.52
C PRO A 32 1.99 -10.56 0.81
N GLU A 33 2.82 -10.28 -0.20
CA GLU A 33 4.26 -10.21 -0.06
C GLU A 33 4.70 -8.98 0.74
N LEU A 34 4.05 -7.82 0.55
CA LEU A 34 4.29 -6.63 1.37
C LEU A 34 3.92 -6.88 2.84
N LYS A 35 2.79 -7.56 3.10
CA LYS A 35 2.40 -7.95 4.45
C LYS A 35 3.38 -8.93 5.10
N ARG A 36 3.85 -9.94 4.37
CA ARG A 36 4.87 -10.89 4.87
C ARG A 36 6.16 -10.19 5.28
N ARG A 37 6.49 -9.08 4.63
CA ARG A 37 7.65 -8.24 4.95
C ARG A 37 7.38 -7.24 6.08
N GLY A 38 6.18 -7.23 6.67
CA GLY A 38 5.80 -6.28 7.71
C GLY A 38 5.60 -4.85 7.21
N ILE A 39 5.47 -4.65 5.89
CA ILE A 39 5.33 -3.33 5.29
C ILE A 39 3.85 -2.89 5.38
N PRO A 40 3.53 -1.80 6.10
CA PRO A 40 2.20 -1.21 6.10
C PRO A 40 1.80 -0.81 4.68
N LEU A 41 0.53 -1.03 4.31
CA LEU A 41 0.06 -0.69 2.96
C LEU A 41 -1.34 -0.11 2.96
N ALA A 42 -1.60 0.78 2.00
CA ALA A 42 -2.91 1.31 1.66
C ALA A 42 -3.27 0.92 0.22
N PHE A 43 -4.54 0.60 -0.02
CA PHE A 43 -5.05 0.39 -1.37
C PHE A 43 -5.59 1.68 -1.96
N TYR A 44 -5.35 1.92 -3.24
CA TYR A 44 -5.87 3.05 -4.00
C TYR A 44 -6.64 2.52 -5.21
N SER A 45 -7.91 2.89 -5.36
CA SER A 45 -8.80 2.28 -6.36
C SER A 45 -9.94 3.19 -6.78
N SER A 46 -10.35 3.15 -8.03
CA SER A 46 -11.61 3.76 -8.51
C SER A 46 -12.83 2.85 -8.32
N LEU A 47 -12.60 1.61 -7.89
CA LEU A 47 -13.64 0.65 -7.57
C LEU A 47 -13.83 0.58 -6.05
N PRO A 48 -15.07 0.34 -5.58
CA PRO A 48 -15.32 0.10 -4.16
C PRO A 48 -14.56 -1.15 -3.69
N PRO A 49 -14.32 -1.28 -2.37
CA PRO A 49 -13.73 -2.49 -1.80
C PRO A 49 -14.50 -3.73 -2.28
N LYS A 50 -13.79 -4.69 -2.89
CA LYS A 50 -14.44 -5.91 -3.36
C LYS A 50 -15.02 -6.67 -2.16
N ALA A 51 -16.33 -6.92 -2.17
CA ALA A 51 -16.97 -7.82 -1.22
C ALA A 51 -16.30 -9.21 -1.36
N GLY A 52 -15.60 -9.64 -0.31
CA GLY A 52 -14.77 -10.85 -0.36
C GLY A 52 -13.26 -10.63 -0.33
N ARG A 53 -12.78 -9.42 0.04
CA ARG A 53 -11.35 -9.24 0.37
C ARG A 53 -10.88 -10.30 1.37
N PRO A 54 -9.72 -10.94 1.12
CA PRO A 54 -9.07 -11.83 2.08
C PRO A 54 -9.02 -11.16 3.45
N PRO A 55 -9.29 -11.88 4.55
CA PRO A 55 -9.31 -11.31 5.90
C PRO A 55 -8.05 -10.51 6.21
N GLU A 56 -6.90 -11.06 5.82
CA GLU A 56 -5.60 -10.41 5.97
C GLU A 56 -5.54 -9.03 5.30
N LEU A 57 -6.23 -8.81 4.19
CA LEU A 57 -6.18 -7.51 3.50
C LEU A 57 -7.13 -6.49 4.12
N ARG A 58 -8.11 -6.87 4.96
CA ARG A 58 -9.19 -5.98 5.44
C ARG A 58 -8.72 -4.84 6.34
N ASP A 59 -7.64 -5.04 7.08
CA ASP A 59 -7.09 -4.02 7.99
C ASP A 59 -6.40 -2.85 7.26
N ALA A 60 -6.04 -3.04 5.98
CA ALA A 60 -5.42 -2.00 5.18
C ALA A 60 -6.45 -0.94 4.72
N PRO A 61 -6.16 0.36 4.84
CA PRO A 61 -7.06 1.42 4.39
C PRO A 61 -7.29 1.33 2.88
N TRP A 62 -8.52 1.66 2.48
CA TRP A 62 -8.92 1.75 1.08
C TRP A 62 -9.24 3.19 0.71
N LEU A 63 -8.50 3.71 -0.25
CA LEU A 63 -8.57 5.07 -0.72
C LEU A 63 -9.33 5.06 -2.06
N GLU A 64 -10.62 5.41 -2.03
CA GLU A 64 -11.48 5.42 -3.22
C GLU A 64 -11.31 6.72 -4.01
N LYS A 65 -10.91 6.59 -5.28
CA LYS A 65 -10.83 7.73 -6.21
C LYS A 65 -12.24 8.28 -6.51
N PRO A 66 -12.42 9.62 -6.57
CA PRO A 66 -11.40 10.64 -6.41
C PRO A 66 -11.10 10.92 -4.94
N VAL A 67 -9.83 10.79 -4.57
CA VAL A 67 -9.35 11.15 -3.24
C VAL A 67 -8.80 12.57 -3.33
N SER A 68 -9.41 13.54 -2.63
CA SER A 68 -8.86 14.89 -2.48
C SER A 68 -7.44 14.80 -1.91
N ARG A 69 -6.49 15.63 -2.39
CA ARG A 69 -5.04 15.53 -2.09
C ARG A 69 -4.66 15.40 -0.61
N GLU A 70 -5.51 15.84 0.31
CA GLU A 70 -5.29 15.84 1.75
C GLU A 70 -5.53 14.46 2.40
N THR A 71 -6.39 13.63 1.80
CA THR A 71 -6.82 12.34 2.36
C THR A 71 -5.77 11.21 2.26
N PRO A 72 -4.95 11.09 1.19
CA PRO A 72 -3.88 10.08 1.15
C PRO A 72 -2.83 10.38 2.20
N ALA A 73 -2.43 11.65 2.37
CA ALA A 73 -1.44 12.04 3.37
C ALA A 73 -1.88 11.65 4.79
N GLN A 74 -3.13 11.96 5.18
CA GLN A 74 -3.66 11.56 6.49
C GLN A 74 -3.72 10.05 6.70
N ALA A 75 -4.13 9.28 5.68
CA ALA A 75 -4.14 7.83 5.77
C ALA A 75 -2.72 7.25 5.94
N LEU A 76 -1.72 7.87 5.28
CA LEU A 76 -0.32 7.49 5.42
C LEU A 76 0.22 7.84 6.81
N TYR A 77 -0.11 9.02 7.35
CA TYR A 77 0.27 9.40 8.71
C TYR A 77 -0.27 8.42 9.76
N ARG A 78 -1.53 7.98 9.64
CA ARG A 78 -2.11 6.97 10.56
C ARG A 78 -1.42 5.60 10.47
N LEU A 79 -0.85 5.25 9.33
CA LEU A 79 -0.10 4.00 9.17
C LEU A 79 1.33 4.12 9.74
N LEU A 80 1.85 5.33 9.90
CA LEU A 80 3.16 5.61 10.50
C LEU A 80 3.08 5.83 12.02
N GLU A 81 1.88 6.05 12.57
CA GLU A 81 1.68 6.12 14.01
C GLU A 81 1.82 4.71 14.62
N PRO A 82 2.75 4.48 15.57
CA PRO A 82 2.83 3.21 16.27
C PRO A 82 1.54 3.00 17.07
N ALA A 83 0.96 1.80 16.98
CA ALA A 83 -0.19 1.44 17.80
C ALA A 83 0.09 1.77 19.29
N PRO A 84 -0.86 2.42 20.00
CA PRO A 84 -0.64 2.81 21.39
C PRO A 84 -0.28 1.56 22.19
N ARG A 85 0.89 1.60 22.86
CA ARG A 85 1.31 0.51 23.74
C ARG A 85 0.26 0.35 24.85
N PRO A 86 -0.32 -0.83 25.06
CA PRO A 86 -1.17 -1.06 26.22
C PRO A 86 -0.32 -0.95 27.48
N SER A 87 -0.82 -0.19 28.45
CA SER A 87 -0.26 -0.03 29.80
C SER A 87 -0.37 -1.31 30.61
#